data_AF-A0A9P1G9T1-F1
#
_entry.id   AF-A0A9P1G9T1-F1
#
_cell.length_a   1.000
_cell.length_b   1.000
_cell.length_c   1.000
_cell.angle_alpha   90.00
_cell.angle_beta   90.00
_cell.angle_gamma   90.00
#
_symmetry.space_group_name_H-M   'P 1'
#
loop_
_entity.id
_entity.type
_entity.pdbx_description
1 polymer ?
#
loop_
_entity_poly.entity_id
_entity_poly.type
_entity_poly.pdbx_seq_one_letter_code
_entity_poly.pdbx_strand_id
1 'polypeptide(L)'
;MVDITFRCQIKYQEDKPVTIAADLVEEHQGQNFLKFSATNYSICKLVCGGKLPRNPSLSKSKELQALTQARNEKIQEYFAAPQGPQEGQELFGEENPGKGTKKRKAHTMEEPDNFVVTIQLGSTEIPCLAGGQRPSKWDLFVAMEPKPLRQVIGHLRAGCQAALHEPTRGYKGTKKG
;
A
#
# COMPACT_ATOMS: atom_id res chain seq x y z
N MET A 1 -14.09 -22.97 -23.95
CA MET A 1 -12.95 -22.34 -23.26
C MET A 1 -13.24 -22.43 -21.78
N VAL A 2 -12.33 -23.00 -20.98
CA VAL A 2 -12.51 -23.19 -19.54
C VAL A 2 -11.44 -22.38 -18.84
N ASP A 3 -11.85 -21.43 -18.01
CA ASP A 3 -10.95 -20.60 -17.20
C ASP A 3 -11.02 -21.03 -15.74
N ILE A 4 -9.87 -21.42 -15.19
CA ILE A 4 -9.73 -21.75 -13.77
C ILE A 4 -9.24 -20.49 -13.06
N THR A 5 -9.99 -20.01 -12.06
CA THR A 5 -9.61 -18.83 -11.27
C THR A 5 -9.48 -19.19 -9.81
N PHE A 6 -8.43 -18.69 -9.18
CA PHE A 6 -8.21 -18.81 -7.75
C PHE A 6 -8.77 -17.58 -7.04
N ARG A 7 -9.47 -17.78 -5.92
CA ARG A 7 -10.00 -16.71 -5.09
C ARG A 7 -9.77 -17.07 -3.64
N CYS A 8 -9.38 -16.09 -2.83
CA CYS A 8 -9.28 -16.29 -1.40
C CYS A 8 -10.51 -15.69 -0.70
N GLN A 9 -10.91 -16.32 0.40
CA GLN A 9 -12.00 -15.82 1.24
C GLN A 9 -11.42 -15.43 2.58
N ILE A 10 -11.64 -14.18 2.97
CA ILE A 10 -11.17 -13.66 4.25
C ILE A 10 -12.39 -13.43 5.14
N LYS A 11 -12.38 -14.04 6.32
CA LYS A 11 -13.38 -13.82 7.36
C LYS A 11 -12.75 -13.02 8.49
N TYR A 12 -13.39 -11.91 8.86
CA TYR A 12 -13.01 -11.12 10.03
C TYR A 12 -14.04 -11.33 11.14
N GLN A 13 -13.61 -11.88 12.28
CA GLN A 13 -14.47 -12.14 13.45
C GLN A 13 -15.75 -12.93 13.08
N GLU A 14 -16.93 -12.39 13.39
CA GLU A 14 -18.25 -12.99 13.12
C GLU A 14 -18.87 -12.54 11.79
N ASP A 15 -18.17 -11.72 11.01
CA ASP A 15 -18.70 -11.25 9.73
C ASP A 15 -18.80 -12.35 8.69
N LYS A 16 -19.60 -12.09 7.65
CA LYS A 16 -19.66 -12.96 6.47
C LYS A 16 -18.31 -12.96 5.76
N PRO A 17 -17.79 -14.12 5.35
CA PRO A 17 -16.56 -14.20 4.58
C PRO A 17 -16.68 -13.37 3.30
N VAL A 18 -15.63 -12.61 3.00
CA VAL A 18 -15.55 -11.77 1.80
C VAL A 18 -14.61 -12.43 0.81
N THR A 19 -15.11 -12.66 -0.40
CA THR A 19 -14.28 -13.16 -1.50
C THR A 19 -13.44 -12.03 -2.06
N ILE A 20 -12.13 -12.23 -2.03
CA ILE A 20 -11.12 -11.34 -2.60
C ILE A 20 -10.72 -11.91 -3.96
N ALA A 21 -10.66 -11.03 -4.95
CA ALA A 21 -10.25 -11.39 -6.30
C ALA A 21 -8.71 -11.46 -6.39
N ALA A 22 -8.22 -12.29 -7.31
CA ALA A 22 -6.78 -12.56 -7.45
C ALA A 22 -5.94 -11.31 -7.79
N ASP A 23 -6.56 -10.31 -8.44
CA ASP A 23 -5.94 -9.02 -8.76
C ASP A 23 -5.59 -8.16 -7.53
N LEU A 24 -6.15 -8.50 -6.37
CA LEU A 24 -5.85 -7.84 -5.10
C LEU A 24 -4.80 -8.57 -4.27
N VAL A 25 -4.28 -9.70 -4.77
CA VAL A 25 -3.27 -10.50 -4.09
C VAL A 25 -1.99 -10.49 -4.91
N GLU A 26 -0.90 -10.09 -4.29
CA GLU A 26 0.42 -10.06 -4.90
C GLU A 26 1.34 -11.01 -4.14
N GLU A 27 2.01 -11.90 -4.85
CA GLU A 27 3.00 -12.81 -4.27
C GLU A 27 4.39 -12.17 -4.36
N HIS A 28 5.11 -12.13 -3.24
CA HIS A 28 6.49 -11.68 -3.20
C HIS A 28 7.29 -12.54 -2.22
N GLN A 29 8.39 -13.12 -2.69
CA GLN A 29 9.28 -14.00 -1.90
C GLN A 29 8.53 -15.17 -1.21
N GLY A 30 7.53 -15.76 -1.88
CA GLY A 30 6.73 -16.86 -1.34
C GLY A 30 5.70 -16.45 -0.27
N GLN A 31 5.53 -15.14 -0.04
CA GLN A 31 4.50 -14.59 0.84
C GLN A 31 3.46 -13.82 0.03
N ASN A 32 2.19 -14.04 0.36
CA ASN A 32 1.08 -13.33 -0.26
C ASN A 32 0.79 -12.02 0.47
N PHE A 33 0.54 -10.96 -0.30
CA PHE A 33 0.20 -9.62 0.20
C PHE A 33 -1.16 -9.20 -0.35
N LEU A 34 -2.02 -8.70 0.54
CA LEU A 34 -3.33 -8.17 0.20
C LEU A 34 -3.25 -6.67 -0.06
N LYS A 35 -3.73 -6.25 -1.22
CA LYS A 35 -3.87 -4.85 -1.63
C LYS A 35 -5.09 -4.20 -0.98
N PHE A 36 -4.86 -3.23 -0.09
CA PHE A 36 -5.90 -2.39 0.50
C PHE A 36 -6.21 -1.20 -0.41
N SER A 37 -6.96 -1.46 -1.49
CA SER A 37 -7.46 -0.40 -2.37
C SER A 37 -8.67 0.31 -1.76
N ALA A 38 -8.57 1.63 -1.64
CA ALA A 38 -9.58 2.46 -0.98
C ALA A 38 -10.95 2.48 -1.66
N THR A 39 -11.03 2.14 -2.95
CA THR A 39 -12.28 2.15 -3.74
C THR A 39 -12.80 0.76 -4.07
N ASN A 40 -12.05 -0.29 -3.73
CA ASN A 40 -12.45 -1.65 -4.05
C ASN A 40 -13.56 -2.12 -3.10
N TYR A 41 -14.67 -2.57 -3.66
CA TYR A 41 -15.85 -2.98 -2.89
C TYR A 41 -15.55 -4.13 -1.91
N SER A 42 -14.75 -5.13 -2.30
CA SER A 42 -14.41 -6.26 -1.44
C SER A 42 -13.56 -5.83 -0.25
N ILE A 43 -12.59 -4.94 -0.46
CA ILE A 43 -11.78 -4.38 0.63
C ILE A 43 -12.63 -3.52 1.56
N CYS A 44 -13.46 -2.63 1.00
CA CYS A 44 -14.38 -1.84 1.80
C CYS A 44 -15.34 -2.73 2.61
N LYS A 45 -15.83 -3.83 2.04
CA LYS A 45 -16.69 -4.79 2.73
C LYS A 45 -15.98 -5.55 3.85
N LEU A 46 -14.74 -5.97 3.62
CA LEU A 46 -13.92 -6.64 4.62
C LEU A 46 -13.66 -5.72 5.82
N VAL A 47 -13.32 -4.45 5.55
CA VAL A 47 -13.02 -3.45 6.57
C VAL A 47 -14.28 -3.00 7.32
N CYS A 48 -15.30 -2.55 6.61
CA CYS A 48 -16.45 -1.88 7.23
C CYS A 48 -17.49 -2.85 7.79
N GLY A 49 -17.51 -4.08 7.27
CA GLY A 49 -18.60 -5.01 7.52
C GLY A 49 -19.94 -4.53 6.97
N GLY A 50 -20.97 -5.37 7.10
CA GLY A 50 -22.36 -4.98 6.85
C GLY A 50 -22.70 -4.56 5.41
N LYS A 51 -23.68 -3.64 5.29
CA LYS A 51 -24.17 -3.09 4.02
C LYS A 51 -23.39 -1.82 3.67
N LEU A 52 -22.80 -1.79 2.48
CA LEU A 52 -22.08 -0.62 1.98
C LEU A 52 -22.94 0.26 1.07
N PRO A 53 -22.66 1.58 1.03
CA PRO A 53 -23.29 2.48 0.09
C PRO A 53 -22.91 2.15 -1.37
N ARG A 54 -23.65 2.73 -2.32
CA ARG A 54 -23.34 2.66 -3.76
C ARG A 54 -22.05 3.47 -4.00
N ASN A 55 -20.96 2.76 -4.34
CA ASN A 55 -19.59 3.29 -4.48
C ASN A 55 -18.91 3.63 -3.13
N PRO A 56 -18.61 2.63 -2.29
CA PRO A 56 -17.90 2.87 -1.05
C PRO A 56 -16.47 3.33 -1.31
N SER A 57 -16.00 4.31 -0.55
CA SER A 57 -14.63 4.79 -0.62
C SER A 57 -14.07 5.01 0.78
N LEU A 58 -12.88 4.47 1.03
CA LEU A 58 -12.07 4.69 2.22
C LEU A 58 -10.97 5.73 1.98
N SER A 59 -10.99 6.44 0.84
CA SER A 59 -9.92 7.40 0.49
C SER A 59 -9.81 8.56 1.47
N LYS A 60 -10.88 8.84 2.23
CA LYS A 60 -10.94 9.86 3.27
C LYS A 60 -10.73 9.32 4.69
N SER A 61 -10.56 8.00 4.86
CA SER A 61 -10.22 7.42 6.16
C SER A 61 -8.86 7.93 6.59
N LYS A 62 -8.82 8.56 7.77
CA LYS A 62 -7.58 9.05 8.38
C LYS A 62 -6.67 7.88 8.73
N GLU A 63 -7.26 6.75 9.10
CA GLU A 63 -6.58 5.51 9.48
C GLU A 63 -5.83 4.91 8.29
N LEU A 64 -6.48 4.83 7.12
CA LEU A 64 -5.81 4.35 5.90
C LEU A 64 -4.70 5.30 5.45
N GLN A 65 -4.93 6.61 5.56
CA GLN A 65 -3.92 7.62 5.26
C GLN A 65 -2.73 7.52 6.21
N ALA A 66 -2.97 7.33 7.51
CA ALA A 66 -1.92 7.18 8.53
C ALA A 66 -1.07 5.92 8.27
N LEU A 67 -1.68 4.77 7.96
CA LEU A 67 -0.94 3.55 7.61
C LEU A 67 -0.12 3.73 6.32
N THR A 68 -0.69 4.40 5.32
CA THR A 68 0.01 4.71 4.07
C THR A 68 1.20 5.63 4.33
N GLN A 69 1.04 6.62 5.20
CA GLN A 69 2.09 7.55 5.59
C GLN A 69 3.20 6.84 6.38
N ALA A 70 2.87 6.05 7.39
CA ALA A 70 3.84 5.28 8.17
C ALA A 70 4.69 4.35 7.28
N ARG A 71 4.03 3.73 6.28
CA ARG A 71 4.71 2.92 5.27
C ARG A 71 5.63 3.76 4.39
N ASN A 72 5.21 4.96 3.97
CA ASN A 72 6.03 5.86 3.19
C ASN A 72 7.24 6.41 3.96
N GLU A 73 7.10 6.64 5.26
CA GLU A 73 8.20 7.02 6.15
C GLU A 73 9.23 5.87 6.23
N LYS A 74 8.77 4.62 6.40
CA LYS A 74 9.66 3.45 6.38
C LYS A 74 10.34 3.22 5.05
N ILE A 75 9.68 3.53 3.93
CA ILE A 75 10.32 3.52 2.61
C ILE A 75 11.44 4.55 2.53
N GLN A 76 11.22 5.77 3.06
CA GLN A 76 12.26 6.79 3.08
C GLN A 76 13.44 6.38 3.96
N GLU A 77 13.18 5.79 5.13
CA GLU A 77 14.23 5.21 5.98
C GLU A 77 15.01 4.10 5.25
N TYR A 78 14.32 3.22 4.52
CA TYR A 78 14.95 2.16 3.74
C TYR A 78 15.92 2.70 2.66
N PHE A 79 15.55 3.78 1.98
CA PHE A 79 16.40 4.43 0.99
C PHE A 79 17.48 5.36 1.59
N ALA A 80 17.24 5.88 2.80
CA ALA A 80 18.17 6.78 3.50
C ALA A 80 19.20 6.04 4.35
N ALA A 81 18.90 4.81 4.76
CA ALA A 81 19.83 3.97 5.47
C ALA A 81 21.08 3.75 4.59
N PRO A 82 22.30 3.95 5.12
CA PRO A 82 23.50 3.56 4.42
C PRO A 82 23.41 2.05 4.20
N GLN A 83 23.21 1.63 2.95
CA GLN A 83 23.41 0.23 2.61
C GLN A 83 24.84 -0.09 3.02
N GLY A 84 24.99 -0.98 4.01
CA GLY A 84 26.30 -1.47 4.43
C GLY A 84 27.13 -1.89 3.21
N PRO A 85 28.46 -1.80 3.29
CA PRO A 85 29.32 -1.74 2.12
C PRO A 85 29.05 -2.94 1.20
N GLN A 86 28.51 -2.66 0.02
CA GLN A 86 28.66 -3.57 -1.11
C GLN A 86 30.15 -3.59 -1.42
N GLU A 87 30.78 -4.73 -1.15
CA GLU A 87 32.16 -5.01 -1.55
C GLU A 87 32.32 -4.73 -3.04
N GLY A 88 33.33 -3.93 -3.38
CA GLY A 88 33.90 -3.87 -4.73
C GLY A 88 33.47 -2.70 -5.60
N GLN A 89 34.06 -1.53 -5.37
CA GLN A 89 34.97 -0.90 -6.34
C GLN A 89 35.54 0.41 -5.76
N GLU A 90 36.76 0.32 -5.24
CA GLU A 90 37.66 1.47 -5.11
C GLU A 90 38.07 1.92 -6.52
N LEU A 91 37.81 3.18 -6.88
CA LEU A 91 38.67 3.87 -7.83
C LEU A 91 38.62 5.39 -7.60
N PHE A 92 39.79 5.89 -7.20
CA PHE A 92 40.21 7.24 -6.84
C PHE A 92 39.67 8.39 -7.70
N GLY A 93 39.49 9.55 -7.06
CA GLY A 93 39.42 10.85 -7.72
C GLY A 93 39.13 11.98 -6.73
N GLU A 94 40.18 12.53 -6.12
CA GLU A 94 40.15 13.70 -5.26
C GLU A 94 39.89 15.02 -6.02
N GLU A 95 39.33 15.98 -5.29
CA GLU A 95 39.37 17.46 -5.45
C GLU A 95 38.37 18.25 -6.33
N ASN A 96 37.49 18.94 -5.59
CA ASN A 96 37.16 20.39 -5.62
C ASN A 96 36.02 20.95 -6.52
N PRO A 97 35.38 22.08 -6.12
CA PRO A 97 33.93 22.21 -6.08
C PRO A 97 33.38 23.14 -7.18
N GLY A 98 32.34 22.69 -7.89
CA GLY A 98 31.70 23.48 -8.95
C GLY A 98 30.18 23.47 -8.83
N LYS A 99 29.60 24.63 -8.50
CA LYS A 99 28.18 24.93 -8.63
C LYS A 99 27.68 24.60 -10.04
N GLY A 100 26.70 23.72 -10.13
CA GLY A 100 25.95 23.46 -11.35
C GLY A 100 24.76 22.56 -11.06
N THR A 101 23.56 23.14 -11.01
CA THR A 101 22.27 22.45 -11.01
C THR A 101 22.10 21.68 -12.33
N LYS A 102 22.83 20.57 -12.47
CA LYS A 102 22.54 19.56 -13.47
C LYS A 102 21.43 18.70 -12.90
N LYS A 103 20.23 18.82 -13.50
CA LYS A 103 19.17 17.82 -13.39
C LYS A 103 19.82 16.45 -13.60
N ARG A 104 19.98 15.69 -12.52
CA ARG A 104 20.44 14.31 -12.60
C ARG A 104 19.43 13.61 -13.50
N LYS A 105 19.88 13.20 -14.69
CA LYS A 105 19.17 12.20 -15.49
C LYS A 105 18.96 11.05 -14.51
N ALA A 106 17.70 10.76 -14.22
CA ALA A 106 17.36 9.55 -13.50
C ALA A 106 18.05 8.43 -14.26
N HIS A 107 19.02 7.78 -13.61
CA HIS A 107 19.46 6.48 -14.06
C HIS A 107 18.18 5.69 -14.30
N THR A 108 18.04 5.19 -15.52
CA THR A 108 17.10 4.13 -15.84
C THR A 108 17.47 2.97 -14.94
N MET A 109 16.95 3.00 -13.71
CA MET A 109 16.92 1.84 -12.83
C MET A 109 16.07 0.83 -13.60
N GLU A 110 16.72 -0.25 -14.00
CA GLU A 110 16.10 -1.56 -14.15
C GLU A 110 15.05 -1.72 -13.05
N GLU A 111 13.89 -2.24 -13.43
CA GLU A 111 12.65 -2.23 -12.64
C GLU A 111 12.93 -2.27 -11.14
N PRO A 112 12.59 -1.22 -10.38
CA PRO A 112 12.90 -1.19 -8.96
C PRO A 112 12.21 -2.38 -8.31
N ASP A 113 13.05 -3.34 -7.88
CA ASP A 113 12.62 -4.57 -7.27
C ASP A 113 11.64 -4.26 -6.15
N ASN A 114 10.59 -5.07 -6.08
CA ASN A 114 9.69 -5.05 -4.94
C ASN A 114 10.48 -5.38 -3.67
N PHE A 115 10.21 -4.67 -2.58
CA PHE A 115 10.83 -4.85 -1.27
C PHE A 115 9.76 -4.77 -0.17
N VAL A 116 10.07 -5.33 0.98
CA VAL A 116 9.16 -5.36 2.13
C VAL A 116 9.65 -4.37 3.18
N VAL A 117 8.74 -3.50 3.64
CA VAL A 117 8.96 -2.60 4.78
C VAL A 117 8.03 -2.98 5.92
N THR A 118 8.51 -2.89 7.15
CA THR A 118 7.72 -3.21 8.32
C THR A 118 7.21 -1.93 8.98
N ILE A 119 5.89 -1.81 9.12
CA ILE A 119 5.25 -0.73 9.88
C ILE A 119 4.81 -1.23 11.25
N GLN A 120 4.87 -0.35 12.26
CA GLN A 120 4.41 -0.65 13.61
C GLN A 120 2.97 -0.18 13.79
N LEU A 121 2.06 -1.07 14.18
CA LEU A 121 0.69 -0.71 14.57
C LEU A 121 0.38 -1.30 15.94
N GLY A 122 0.43 -0.42 16.95
CA GLY A 122 0.42 -0.84 18.36
C GLY A 122 1.61 -1.75 18.66
N SER A 123 1.35 -2.95 19.19
CA SER A 123 2.37 -3.94 19.51
C SER A 123 2.64 -4.95 18.39
N THR A 124 2.12 -4.71 17.18
CA THR A 124 2.25 -5.65 16.05
C THR A 124 3.03 -5.02 14.92
N GLU A 125 4.03 -5.76 14.45
CA GLU A 125 4.76 -5.51 13.22
C GLU A 125 3.94 -5.99 12.03
N ILE A 126 3.78 -5.13 11.03
CA ILE A 126 3.00 -5.39 9.83
C ILE A 126 3.96 -5.31 8.64
N PRO A 127 4.28 -6.44 8.01
CA PRO A 127 5.05 -6.45 6.77
C PRO A 127 4.19 -5.89 5.63
N CYS A 128 4.74 -4.90 4.93
CA CYS A 128 4.10 -4.23 3.82
C CYS A 128 4.96 -4.29 2.56
N LEU A 129 4.36 -4.70 1.45
CA LEU A 129 5.03 -4.69 0.16
C LEU A 129 5.07 -3.28 -0.42
N ALA A 130 6.23 -2.89 -0.94
CA ALA A 130 6.46 -1.64 -1.64
C ALA A 130 7.33 -1.91 -2.87
N GLY A 131 7.14 -1.18 -3.95
CA GLY A 131 7.91 -1.41 -5.17
C GLY A 131 7.60 -0.42 -6.27
N GLY A 132 8.20 -0.63 -7.44
CA GLY A 132 7.97 0.22 -8.60
C GLY A 132 8.67 1.58 -8.53
N GLN A 133 8.60 2.34 -9.63
CA GLN A 133 9.29 3.64 -9.75
C GLN A 133 8.81 4.71 -8.77
N ARG A 134 7.62 4.52 -8.18
CA ARG A 134 7.00 5.45 -7.23
C ARG A 134 6.32 4.68 -6.10
N PRO A 135 7.09 4.09 -5.18
CA PRO A 135 6.54 3.28 -4.09
C PRO A 135 5.56 4.07 -3.22
N SER A 136 5.81 5.37 -3.01
CA SER A 136 4.95 6.24 -2.20
C SER A 136 3.53 6.45 -2.74
N LYS A 137 3.28 6.12 -4.01
CA LYS A 137 1.97 6.22 -4.66
C LYS A 137 1.23 4.89 -4.75
N TRP A 138 1.87 3.78 -4.39
CA TRP A 138 1.21 2.48 -4.38
C TRP A 138 0.11 2.44 -3.33
N ASP A 139 -0.88 1.58 -3.54
CA ASP A 139 -1.81 1.21 -2.48
C ASP A 139 -1.07 0.50 -1.33
N LEU A 140 -1.71 0.39 -0.17
CA LEU A 140 -1.12 -0.34 0.95
C LEU A 140 -1.24 -1.85 0.71
N PHE A 141 -0.11 -2.54 0.58
CA PHE A 141 -0.07 -4.01 0.52
C PHE A 141 0.35 -4.54 1.88
N VAL A 142 -0.39 -5.51 2.43
CA VAL A 142 -0.14 -6.07 3.76
C VAL A 142 -0.04 -7.58 3.66
N ALA A 143 0.94 -8.16 4.35
CA ALA A 143 1.10 -9.61 4.43
C ALA A 143 -0.22 -10.31 4.82
N MET A 144 -0.57 -11.37 4.08
CA MET A 144 -1.76 -12.19 4.27
C MET A 144 -1.62 -13.17 5.44
N GLU A 145 -1.18 -12.65 6.58
CA GLU A 145 -1.10 -13.40 7.83
C GLU A 145 -2.25 -13.00 8.77
N PRO A 146 -2.76 -13.94 9.59
CA PRO A 146 -3.90 -13.67 10.45
C PRO A 146 -3.68 -12.49 11.42
N LYS A 147 -2.47 -12.35 11.99
CA LYS A 147 -2.17 -11.34 13.00
C LYS A 147 -2.05 -9.93 12.39
N PRO A 148 -1.23 -9.68 11.33
CA PRO A 148 -1.21 -8.40 10.62
C PRO A 148 -2.57 -7.99 10.05
N LEU A 149 -3.27 -8.90 9.35
CA LEU A 149 -4.57 -8.58 8.76
C LEU A 149 -5.61 -8.21 9.82
N ARG A 150 -5.65 -8.94 10.94
CA ARG A 150 -6.59 -8.64 12.03
C ARG A 150 -6.38 -7.24 12.60
N GLN A 151 -5.12 -6.82 12.78
CA GLN A 151 -4.78 -5.51 13.31
C GLN A 151 -5.12 -4.40 12.32
N VAL A 152 -4.76 -4.56 11.04
CA VAL A 152 -5.08 -3.58 10.00
C VAL A 152 -6.59 -3.42 9.83
N ILE A 153 -7.33 -4.52 9.68
CA ILE A 153 -8.79 -4.47 9.53
C ILE A 153 -9.44 -3.84 10.76
N GLY A 154 -8.99 -4.20 11.97
CA GLY A 154 -9.50 -3.62 13.21
C GLY A 154 -9.25 -2.11 13.32
N HIS A 155 -8.05 -1.66 12.97
CA HIS A 155 -7.69 -0.25 12.98
C HIS A 155 -8.50 0.55 11.95
N LEU A 156 -8.59 0.05 10.71
CA LEU A 156 -9.37 0.70 9.65
C LEU A 156 -10.87 0.75 9.96
N ARG A 157 -11.41 -0.30 10.62
CA ARG A 157 -12.81 -0.36 11.01
C ARG A 157 -13.21 0.73 12.00
N ALA A 158 -12.28 1.20 12.83
CA ALA A 158 -12.58 2.25 13.82
C ALA A 158 -13.03 3.57 13.16
N GLY A 159 -12.50 3.93 11.98
CA GLY A 159 -12.85 5.16 11.27
C GLY A 159 -13.62 4.97 9.96
N CYS A 160 -13.93 3.74 9.59
CA CYS A 160 -14.51 3.45 8.28
C CYS A 160 -15.92 4.03 8.10
N GLN A 161 -16.74 4.06 9.15
CA GLN A 161 -18.11 4.57 9.07
C GLN A 161 -18.13 6.07 8.73
N ALA A 162 -17.26 6.85 9.35
CA ALA A 162 -17.11 8.28 9.02
C ALA A 162 -16.68 8.47 7.56
N ALA A 163 -15.71 7.69 7.09
CA ALA A 163 -15.20 7.80 5.73
C ALA A 163 -16.25 7.41 4.66
N LEU A 164 -17.09 6.41 4.92
CA LEU A 164 -18.12 5.94 4.00
C LEU A 164 -19.28 6.94 3.80
N HIS A 165 -19.59 7.73 4.81
CA HIS A 165 -20.68 8.71 4.78
C HIS A 165 -20.25 10.10 4.32
N GLU A 166 -18.95 10.34 4.22
CA GLU A 166 -18.46 11.62 3.73
C GLU A 166 -18.66 11.75 2.20
N PRO A 167 -19.31 12.82 1.71
CA PRO A 167 -19.55 13.01 0.29
C PRO A 167 -18.24 13.11 -0.48
N THR A 168 -17.97 12.17 -1.39
CA THR A 168 -16.84 12.28 -2.34
C THR A 168 -17.05 13.50 -3.22
N ARG A 169 -15.97 14.25 -3.51
CA ARG A 169 -16.02 15.52 -4.24
C ARG A 169 -16.85 15.36 -5.52
N GLY A 170 -18.02 16.00 -5.55
CA GLY A 170 -18.93 15.93 -6.69
C GLY A 170 -18.21 16.40 -7.95
N TYR A 171 -18.29 15.62 -9.02
CA TYR A 171 -17.79 16.02 -10.33
C TYR A 171 -18.57 17.27 -10.76
N LYS A 172 -17.93 18.44 -10.76
CA LYS A 172 -18.51 19.65 -11.36
C LYS A 172 -18.53 19.40 -12.86
N GLY A 173 -19.63 18.85 -13.36
CA GLY A 173 -19.92 18.83 -14.78
C GLY A 173 -19.87 20.26 -15.28
N THR A 174 -18.87 20.57 -16.09
CA THR A 174 -18.77 21.81 -16.84
C THR A 174 -19.99 21.89 -17.76
N LYS A 175 -21.06 22.55 -17.32
CA LYS A 175 -22.11 23.03 -18.21
C LYS A 175 -21.45 24.08 -19.11
N LYS A 176 -21.11 23.70 -20.34
CA LYS A 176 -20.96 24.66 -21.44
C LYS A 176 -22.36 25.22 -21.71
N GLY A 177 -22.56 26.47 -21.31
CA GLY A 177 -23.63 27.32 -21.84
C GLY A 177 -23.19 27.94 -23.16
#